data_AF-A0A382Z382-F1
#
_entry.id   AF-A0A382Z382-F1
#
_cell.length_a   1.000
_cell.length_b   1.000
_cell.length_c   1.000
_cell.angle_alpha   90.00
_cell.angle_beta   90.00
_cell.angle_gamma   90.00
#
_symmetry.space_group_name_H-M   'P 1'
#
loop_
_entity.id
_entity.type
_entity.pdbx_description
1 polymer ?
#
loop_
_entity_poly.entity_id
_entity_poly.type
_entity_poly.pdbx_seq_one_letter_code
_entity_poly.pdbx_strand_id
1 'polypeptide(L)'
;DCLPWTELTAVGGDNEITLAWFPLGNDRGRDFSLSLDNVDTNAGTLDINMTNSEPVAGFQFNLEGINITSGSGGSAGDNGFMISSNSTTILGFSLTGASIPAGSGTLVSVTFNGFQESICLSDPVLSDPSGQAYAVELGDCYGGIVLQCEDPYACNFMEDGDCEYAEENYNCDGNCTAGEDCFGECGGSAELDACGVCDGPGETEECGCEGIPSGACDCDGNVDLGCGCGEAGPSGCDNACGSTAELDECGVCDGDGPS
;
A
#
# COMPACT_ATOMS: atom_id res chain seq x y z
N ASP A 1 -10.93 7.01 5.07
CA ASP A 1 -10.16 6.90 6.32
C ASP A 1 -8.68 6.70 6.00
N CYS A 2 -7.96 7.79 5.74
CA CYS A 2 -6.50 7.74 5.65
C CYS A 2 -5.94 7.89 7.08
N LEU A 3 -5.16 6.90 7.52
CA LEU A 3 -4.51 6.90 8.82
C LEU A 3 -3.38 7.95 8.83
N PRO A 4 -3.23 8.78 9.89
CA PRO A 4 -2.16 9.74 9.99
C PRO A 4 -0.84 9.03 10.33
N TRP A 5 0.21 9.37 9.58
CA TRP A 5 1.56 8.89 9.78
C TRP A 5 2.10 9.34 11.15
N THR A 6 2.80 8.43 11.83
CA THR A 6 3.47 8.65 13.11
C THR A 6 4.96 8.83 12.84
N GLU A 7 5.60 9.82 13.46
CA GLU A 7 7.06 9.89 13.41
C GLU A 7 7.65 8.84 14.36
N LEU A 8 8.40 7.89 13.80
CA LEU A 8 9.08 6.84 14.54
C LEU A 8 10.57 7.19 14.62
N THR A 9 11.05 7.50 15.82
CA THR A 9 12.49 7.61 16.06
C THR A 9 13.01 6.30 16.65
N ALA A 10 13.92 5.65 15.93
CA ALA A 10 14.67 4.50 16.42
C ALA A 10 16.09 4.92 16.80
N VAL A 11 16.46 4.75 18.07
CA VAL A 11 17.83 4.98 18.55
C VAL A 11 18.44 3.64 18.94
N GLY A 12 19.57 3.29 18.32
CA GLY A 12 20.30 2.05 18.61
C GLY A 12 21.18 2.15 19.86
N GLY A 13 21.17 1.10 20.69
CA GLY A 13 22.07 0.90 21.83
C GLY A 13 22.68 -0.52 21.86
N ASP A 14 23.44 -0.84 22.91
CA ASP A 14 24.06 -2.17 23.07
C ASP A 14 23.00 -3.27 23.29
N ASN A 15 22.76 -4.05 22.24
CA ASN A 15 21.76 -5.14 22.18
C ASN A 15 20.30 -4.73 22.43
N GLU A 16 19.96 -3.44 22.30
CA GLU A 16 18.58 -2.95 22.38
C GLU A 16 18.32 -1.86 21.34
N ILE A 17 17.09 -1.83 20.82
CA ILE A 17 16.56 -0.72 20.02
C ILE A 17 15.48 -0.05 20.85
N THR A 18 15.68 1.22 21.17
CA THR A 18 14.65 2.04 21.82
C THR A 18 13.81 2.68 20.73
N LEU A 19 12.53 2.30 20.69
CA LEU A 19 11.53 2.94 19.84
C LEU A 19 10.79 3.99 20.66
N ALA A 20 10.86 5.25 20.23
CA ALA A 20 10.05 6.31 20.78
C ALA A 20 8.95 6.67 19.78
N TRP A 21 7.70 6.62 20.25
CA TRP A 21 6.54 7.12 19.53
C TRP A 21 6.25 8.52 20.06
N PHE A 22 6.45 9.54 19.24
CA PHE A 22 5.97 10.87 19.57
C PHE A 22 4.56 11.00 18.98
N PRO A 23 3.49 10.96 19.79
CA PRO A 23 2.25 11.54 19.33
C PRO A 23 2.56 13.02 19.10
N LEU A 24 2.58 13.45 17.83
CA LEU A 24 2.35 14.87 17.55
C LEU A 24 1.13 15.26 18.38
N GLY A 25 1.29 16.30 19.20
CA GLY A 25 0.56 16.52 20.44
C GLY A 25 -0.97 16.41 20.33
N ASN A 26 -1.63 16.41 21.49
CA ASN A 26 -3.09 16.36 21.65
C ASN A 26 -3.85 17.60 21.07
N ASP A 27 -3.47 18.11 19.90
CA ASP A 27 -4.08 19.22 19.16
C ASP A 27 -4.98 18.74 18.00
N ARG A 28 -5.50 17.50 18.07
CA ARG A 28 -6.48 16.92 17.12
C ARG A 28 -7.87 17.54 17.23
N GLY A 29 -7.91 18.84 16.97
CA GLY A 29 -9.11 19.65 16.79
C GLY A 29 -8.79 21.04 16.26
N ARG A 30 -7.52 21.33 15.97
CA ARG A 30 -7.13 22.62 15.41
C ARG A 30 -6.32 22.50 14.13
N ASP A 31 -7.06 22.47 13.02
CA ASP A 31 -6.49 22.56 11.67
C ASP A 31 -6.03 24.01 11.46
N PHE A 32 -4.73 24.25 11.63
CA PHE A 32 -4.09 25.50 11.21
C PHE A 32 -3.14 25.17 10.06
N SER A 33 -3.46 25.65 8.86
CA SER A 33 -2.60 25.47 7.70
C SER A 33 -2.43 26.75 6.90
N LEU A 34 -1.26 26.88 6.29
CA LEU A 34 -0.94 27.92 5.32
C LEU A 34 -0.54 27.27 3.99
N SER A 35 -1.12 27.74 2.90
CA SER A 35 -0.84 27.23 1.55
C SER A 35 -0.77 28.38 0.55
N LEU A 36 -0.10 28.12 -0.57
CA LEU A 36 -0.01 29.03 -1.71
C LEU A 36 -1.19 28.76 -2.64
N ASP A 37 -1.91 29.81 -3.02
CA ASP A 37 -3.00 29.77 -3.99
C ASP A 37 -2.85 30.89 -5.03
N ASN A 38 -3.52 30.72 -6.17
CA ASN A 38 -3.67 31.76 -7.20
C ASN A 38 -2.32 32.41 -7.63
N VAL A 39 -1.29 31.59 -7.78
CA VAL A 39 0.05 32.07 -8.13
C VAL A 39 0.12 32.45 -9.60
N ASP A 40 0.39 33.72 -9.88
CA ASP A 40 0.65 34.26 -11.22
C ASP A 40 2.04 34.89 -11.26
N THR A 41 2.99 34.17 -11.84
CA THR A 41 4.39 34.61 -11.98
C THR A 41 4.58 35.71 -13.03
N ASN A 42 3.63 35.90 -13.95
CA ASN A 42 3.69 36.98 -14.94
C ASN A 42 3.20 38.30 -14.34
N ALA A 43 2.12 38.25 -13.57
CA ALA A 43 1.61 39.40 -12.84
C ALA A 43 2.45 39.72 -11.58
N GLY A 44 3.20 38.73 -11.07
CA GLY A 44 3.96 38.84 -9.83
C GLY A 44 3.05 38.86 -8.60
N THR A 45 1.99 38.04 -8.60
CA THR A 45 1.00 37.98 -7.53
C THR A 45 0.78 36.55 -7.06
N LEU A 46 0.59 36.34 -5.76
CA LEU A 46 0.14 35.08 -5.17
C LEU A 46 -0.75 35.37 -3.97
N ASP A 47 -1.58 34.42 -3.61
CA ASP A 47 -2.42 34.50 -2.42
C ASP A 47 -1.95 33.49 -1.39
N ILE A 48 -1.89 33.93 -0.13
CA ILE A 48 -1.66 33.03 1.00
C ILE A 48 -3.01 32.63 1.54
N ASN A 49 -3.34 31.36 1.46
CA ASN A 49 -4.57 30.80 1.98
C ASN A 49 -4.34 30.26 3.39
N MET A 50 -5.22 30.61 4.32
CA MET A 50 -5.18 30.14 5.70
C MET A 50 -6.45 29.35 6.00
N THR A 51 -6.27 28.15 6.56
CA THR A 51 -7.34 27.44 7.26
C THR A 51 -7.04 27.49 8.74
N ASN A 52 -8.00 27.94 9.54
CA ASN A 52 -7.88 28.03 10.98
C ASN A 52 -9.19 27.60 11.66
N SER A 53 -9.07 26.69 12.62
CA SER A 53 -10.15 26.23 13.49
C SER A 53 -10.54 27.20 14.61
N GLU A 54 -9.63 28.10 15.00
CA GLU A 54 -9.78 29.05 16.11
C GLU A 54 -9.27 30.44 15.69
N PRO A 55 -9.66 31.52 16.40
CA PRO A 55 -9.27 32.86 16.02
C PRO A 55 -7.75 33.11 16.06
N VAL A 56 -7.21 33.73 15.01
CA VAL A 56 -5.79 34.07 14.89
C VAL A 56 -5.60 35.57 15.14
N ALA A 57 -4.75 35.93 16.11
CA ALA A 57 -4.49 37.33 16.50
C ALA A 57 -3.19 37.90 15.92
N GLY A 58 -2.32 37.04 15.37
CA GLY A 58 -1.06 37.43 14.75
C GLY A 58 -0.57 36.34 13.82
N PHE A 59 0.14 36.74 12.77
CA PHE A 59 0.77 35.80 11.85
C PHE A 59 2.13 36.32 11.37
N GLN A 60 3.05 35.40 11.13
CA GLN A 60 4.32 35.63 10.46
C GLN A 60 4.62 34.42 9.57
N PHE A 61 5.19 34.64 8.40
CA PHE A 61 5.78 33.59 7.57
C PHE A 61 6.82 34.20 6.64
N ASN A 62 7.71 33.36 6.13
CA ASN A 62 8.66 33.68 5.09
C ASN A 62 8.21 33.10 3.75
N LEU A 63 8.58 33.77 2.67
CA LEU A 63 8.49 33.25 1.30
C LEU A 63 9.90 33.20 0.71
N GLU A 64 10.28 32.03 0.25
CA GLU A 64 11.55 31.77 -0.41
C GLU A 64 11.37 31.76 -1.94
N GLY A 65 12.45 32.02 -2.67
CA GLY A 65 12.47 31.98 -4.15
C GLY A 65 11.81 33.17 -4.87
N ILE A 66 11.36 34.18 -4.11
CA ILE A 66 10.84 35.47 -4.61
C ILE A 66 11.33 36.65 -3.76
N ASN A 67 11.21 37.87 -4.28
CA ASN A 67 11.35 39.10 -3.51
C ASN A 67 9.98 39.77 -3.33
N ILE A 68 9.49 39.78 -2.09
CA ILE A 68 8.20 40.37 -1.75
C ILE A 68 8.28 41.91 -1.89
N THR A 69 7.30 42.50 -2.57
CA THR A 69 7.16 43.95 -2.70
C THR A 69 6.07 44.52 -1.80
N SER A 70 4.98 43.77 -1.59
CA SER A 70 3.87 44.17 -0.72
C SER A 70 2.99 42.98 -0.34
N GLY A 71 2.38 43.04 0.84
CA GLY A 71 1.27 42.17 1.24
C GLY A 71 0.06 43.00 1.65
N SER A 72 -1.12 42.73 1.10
CA SER A 72 -2.35 43.45 1.44
C SER A 72 -3.62 42.63 1.17
N GLY A 73 -4.76 43.08 1.70
CA GLY A 73 -6.05 42.45 1.47
C GLY A 73 -6.26 41.15 2.26
N GLY A 74 -7.18 40.31 1.77
CA GLY A 74 -7.59 39.07 2.43
C GLY A 74 -8.26 39.31 3.79
N SER A 75 -8.41 38.22 4.55
CA SER A 75 -9.01 38.24 5.89
C SER A 75 -8.20 39.07 6.89
N ALA A 76 -6.88 39.23 6.68
CA ALA A 76 -6.05 40.14 7.45
C ALA A 76 -6.48 41.60 7.25
N GLY A 77 -6.63 42.04 5.99
CA GLY A 77 -7.11 43.37 5.66
C GLY A 77 -8.53 43.64 6.18
N ASP A 78 -9.44 42.67 6.01
CA ASP A 78 -10.85 42.79 6.40
C ASP A 78 -11.03 42.91 7.93
N ASN A 79 -10.16 42.26 8.70
CA ASN A 79 -10.16 42.35 10.18
C ASN A 79 -9.25 43.47 10.71
N GLY A 80 -8.75 44.36 9.84
CA GLY A 80 -8.00 45.55 10.22
C GLY A 80 -6.60 45.26 10.77
N PHE A 81 -5.97 44.17 10.33
CA PHE A 81 -4.59 43.87 10.68
C PHE A 81 -3.64 44.86 9.98
N MET A 82 -2.59 45.25 10.70
CA MET A 82 -1.45 45.94 10.10
C MET A 82 -0.52 44.89 9.51
N ILE A 83 -0.34 44.97 8.20
CA ILE A 83 0.54 44.06 7.45
C ILE A 83 1.85 44.80 7.16
N SER A 84 2.95 44.22 7.61
CA SER A 84 4.31 44.68 7.34
C SER A 84 5.04 43.61 6.53
N SER A 85 5.57 43.99 5.39
CA SER A 85 6.37 43.11 4.54
C SER A 85 7.78 43.66 4.36
N ASN A 86 8.79 42.78 4.40
CA ASN A 86 10.12 43.05 3.87
C ASN A 86 10.34 42.22 2.60
N SER A 87 11.57 42.00 2.14
CA SER A 87 11.85 41.22 0.92
C SER A 87 11.53 39.73 1.02
N THR A 88 11.45 39.15 2.23
CA THR A 88 11.31 37.70 2.46
C THR A 88 10.20 37.34 3.45
N THR A 89 9.83 38.26 4.36
CA THR A 89 8.96 38.00 5.51
C THR A 89 7.72 38.89 5.43
N ILE A 90 6.57 38.30 5.73
CA ILE A 90 5.33 39.01 5.99
C ILE A 90 4.96 38.80 7.45
N LEU A 91 4.62 39.90 8.11
CA LEU A 91 4.15 39.95 9.49
C LEU A 91 2.82 40.70 9.51
N GLY A 92 1.81 40.09 10.12
CA GLY A 92 0.51 40.71 10.35
C GLY A 92 0.16 40.70 11.84
N PHE A 93 -0.20 41.87 12.37
CA PHE A 93 -0.64 42.01 13.77
C PHE A 93 -1.76 43.04 13.90
N SER A 94 -2.56 42.93 14.97
CA SER A 94 -3.58 43.93 15.32
C SER A 94 -3.16 44.76 16.53
N LEU A 95 -3.18 46.10 16.41
CA LEU A 95 -2.99 47.01 17.54
C LEU A 95 -4.25 47.19 18.39
N THR A 96 -5.42 46.80 17.88
CA THR A 96 -6.70 46.94 18.56
C THR A 96 -7.14 45.67 19.28
N GLY A 97 -6.34 44.59 19.20
CA GLY A 97 -6.71 43.27 19.69
C GLY A 97 -7.76 42.56 18.82
N ALA A 98 -7.87 42.94 17.54
CA ALA A 98 -8.70 42.21 16.60
C ALA A 98 -8.08 40.83 16.29
N SER A 99 -8.93 39.86 15.96
CA SER A 99 -8.51 38.52 15.53
C SER A 99 -9.26 38.14 14.26
N ILE A 100 -8.63 37.31 13.44
CA ILE A 100 -9.23 36.70 12.26
C ILE A 100 -10.05 35.51 12.75
N PRO A 101 -11.36 35.45 12.49
CA PRO A 101 -12.21 34.35 12.96
C PRO A 101 -11.82 33.01 12.33
N ALA A 102 -12.28 31.91 12.92
CA ALA A 102 -12.14 30.57 12.35
C ALA A 102 -12.77 30.49 10.95
N GLY A 103 -12.08 29.83 10.02
CA GLY A 103 -12.52 29.65 8.64
C GLY A 103 -11.41 29.20 7.71
N SER A 104 -11.73 29.11 6.42
CA SER A 104 -10.76 28.89 5.35
C SER A 104 -10.91 29.99 4.31
N GLY A 105 -9.79 30.59 3.91
CA GLY A 105 -9.76 31.57 2.83
C GLY A 105 -8.46 32.37 2.76
N THR A 106 -8.39 33.27 1.79
CA THR A 106 -7.22 34.12 1.56
C THR A 106 -6.91 34.98 2.79
N LEU A 107 -5.75 34.74 3.40
CA LEU A 107 -5.21 35.53 4.50
C LEU A 107 -4.71 36.88 4.01
N VAL A 108 -3.85 36.86 3.00
CA VAL A 108 -3.20 38.04 2.42
C VAL A 108 -2.87 37.79 0.95
N SER A 109 -3.04 38.81 0.12
CA SER A 109 -2.55 38.80 -1.26
C SER A 109 -1.17 39.46 -1.31
N VAL A 110 -0.22 38.77 -1.92
CA VAL A 110 1.20 39.15 -1.95
C VAL A 110 1.58 39.51 -3.37
N THR A 111 2.21 40.67 -3.53
CA THR A 111 2.88 41.05 -4.76
C THR A 111 4.38 40.84 -4.58
N PHE A 112 5.02 40.28 -5.60
CA PHE A 112 6.42 39.92 -5.59
C PHE A 112 7.08 40.13 -6.95
N ASN A 113 8.41 40.09 -6.98
CA ASN A 113 9.20 40.04 -8.21
C ASN A 113 10.38 39.08 -8.04
N GLY A 114 11.14 38.88 -9.13
CA GLY A 114 12.36 38.08 -9.09
C GLY A 114 12.10 36.60 -8.75
N PHE A 115 11.00 36.04 -9.28
CA PHE A 115 10.74 34.60 -9.23
C PHE A 115 11.93 33.82 -9.79
N GLN A 116 12.37 32.82 -9.03
CA GLN A 116 13.46 31.92 -9.39
C GLN A 116 12.89 30.62 -9.97
N GLU A 117 13.05 29.51 -9.25
CA GLU A 117 12.63 28.17 -9.68
C GLU A 117 11.38 27.68 -8.93
N SER A 118 11.27 27.98 -7.64
CA SER A 118 10.15 27.61 -6.78
C SER A 118 9.80 28.74 -5.80
N ILE A 119 8.60 28.70 -5.23
CA ILE A 119 8.15 29.52 -4.10
C ILE A 119 7.75 28.60 -2.97
N CYS A 120 8.38 28.74 -1.81
CA CYS A 120 8.08 27.94 -0.63
C CYS A 120 7.73 28.84 0.55
N LEU A 121 6.75 28.40 1.36
CA LEU A 121 6.52 28.96 2.68
C LEU A 121 7.55 28.40 3.66
N SER A 122 8.07 29.23 4.54
CA SER A 122 8.93 28.79 5.65
C SER A 122 8.69 29.60 6.92
N ASP A 123 9.13 29.06 8.06
CA ASP A 123 9.01 29.67 9.40
C ASP A 123 7.63 30.26 9.75
N PRO A 124 6.51 29.53 9.57
CA PRO A 124 5.19 30.02 9.91
C PRO A 124 5.04 30.16 11.44
N VAL A 125 4.45 31.26 11.86
CA VAL A 125 4.02 31.50 13.24
C VAL A 125 2.62 32.07 13.18
N LEU A 126 1.62 31.33 13.67
CA LEU A 126 0.29 31.86 13.95
C LEU A 126 0.11 31.94 15.47
N SER A 127 -0.53 33.00 15.98
CA SER A 127 -0.73 33.17 17.41
C SER A 127 -2.18 33.38 17.80
N ASP A 128 -2.54 32.91 18.99
CA ASP A 128 -3.81 33.20 19.64
C ASP A 128 -3.85 34.65 20.19
N PRO A 129 -5.01 35.15 20.66
CA PRO A 129 -5.13 36.46 21.30
C PRO A 129 -4.31 36.65 22.59
N SER A 130 -3.82 35.57 23.21
CA SER A 130 -2.95 35.59 24.39
C SER A 130 -1.45 35.59 24.02
N GLY A 131 -1.10 35.49 22.73
CA GLY A 131 0.27 35.42 22.23
C GLY A 131 0.86 34.00 22.25
N GLN A 132 0.06 32.96 22.47
CA GLN A 132 0.50 31.57 22.34
C GLN A 132 0.57 31.18 20.87
N ALA A 133 1.69 30.60 20.44
CA ALA A 133 1.86 30.11 19.08
C ALA A 133 1.06 28.81 18.85
N TYR A 134 0.48 28.69 17.66
CA TYR A 134 -0.12 27.48 17.14
C TYR A 134 0.89 26.66 16.34
N ALA A 135 0.71 25.35 16.31
CA ALA A 135 1.36 24.49 15.32
C ALA A 135 0.70 24.76 13.96
N VAL A 136 1.51 24.97 12.92
CA VAL A 136 1.03 25.34 11.58
C VAL A 136 1.53 24.32 10.57
N GLU A 137 0.62 23.75 9.80
CA GLU A 137 0.96 22.89 8.66
C GLU A 137 1.17 23.75 7.41
N LEU A 138 2.27 23.50 6.68
CA LEU A 138 2.57 24.18 5.43
C LEU A 138 2.13 23.31 4.25
N GLY A 139 1.51 23.94 3.25
CA GLY A 139 1.24 23.31 1.97
C GLY A 139 2.48 23.21 1.08
N ASP A 140 2.28 22.61 -0.10
CA ASP A 140 3.34 22.39 -1.07
C ASP A 140 3.91 23.70 -1.63
N CYS A 141 5.17 23.65 -2.06
CA CYS A 141 5.78 24.75 -2.79
C CYS A 141 5.15 24.92 -4.18
N TYR A 142 5.08 26.16 -4.65
CA TYR A 142 4.71 26.44 -6.03
C TYR A 142 5.94 26.39 -6.93
N GLY A 143 5.88 25.62 -8.01
CA GLY A 143 7.01 25.43 -8.92
C GLY A 143 8.05 24.45 -8.38
N GLY A 144 9.31 24.67 -8.74
CA GLY A 144 10.39 23.71 -8.56
C GLY A 144 10.60 22.85 -9.80
N ILE A 145 11.75 22.19 -9.87
CA ILE A 145 11.98 21.12 -10.83
C ILE A 145 11.02 20.01 -10.41
N VAL A 146 9.92 19.86 -11.14
CA VAL A 146 9.27 18.57 -11.18
C VAL A 146 10.32 17.65 -11.77
N LEU A 147 10.90 16.77 -10.94
CA LEU A 147 11.84 15.77 -11.42
C LEU A 147 11.04 14.92 -12.39
N GLN A 148 11.23 15.19 -13.68
CA GLN A 148 10.71 14.36 -14.74
C GLN A 148 11.66 13.19 -14.87
N CYS A 149 11.13 11.99 -15.07
CA CYS A 149 12.01 10.88 -15.39
C CYS A 149 12.59 11.06 -16.80
N GLU A 150 13.89 11.38 -16.90
CA GLU A 150 14.61 11.54 -18.18
C GLU A 150 15.15 10.21 -18.73
N ASP A 151 14.96 9.09 -18.04
CA ASP A 151 15.40 7.78 -18.52
C ASP A 151 14.42 7.21 -19.57
N PRO A 152 14.83 7.04 -20.84
CA PRO A 152 13.96 6.49 -21.89
C PRO A 152 13.58 5.01 -21.68
N TYR A 153 14.17 4.31 -20.72
CA TYR A 153 13.82 2.94 -20.34
C TYR A 153 12.87 2.85 -19.14
N ALA A 154 12.56 3.97 -18.49
CA ALA A 154 11.57 4.01 -17.43
C ALA A 154 10.14 4.00 -17.99
N CYS A 155 9.21 3.49 -17.18
CA CYS A 155 7.80 3.39 -17.50
C CYS A 155 7.06 4.73 -17.47
N ASN A 156 7.62 5.71 -16.76
CA ASN A 156 7.10 7.07 -16.63
C ASN A 156 8.02 8.10 -17.30
N PHE A 157 8.63 7.75 -18.44
CA PHE A 157 9.52 8.66 -19.19
C PHE A 157 8.82 9.98 -19.54
N MET A 158 9.46 11.09 -19.17
CA MET A 158 8.94 12.47 -19.28
C MET A 158 7.67 12.75 -18.46
N GLU A 159 7.34 11.89 -17.49
CA GLU A 159 6.29 12.13 -16.51
C GLU A 159 6.88 12.60 -15.18
N ASP A 160 6.03 13.28 -14.42
CA ASP A 160 6.36 13.87 -13.13
C ASP A 160 6.55 12.78 -12.08
N GLY A 161 7.70 12.78 -11.40
CA GLY A 161 8.02 11.85 -10.32
C GLY A 161 9.35 11.10 -10.50
N ASP A 162 9.68 10.27 -9.52
CA ASP A 162 10.85 9.40 -9.59
C ASP A 162 10.70 8.38 -10.72
N CYS A 163 11.81 7.96 -11.35
CA CYS A 163 11.77 6.97 -12.41
C CYS A 163 11.27 5.60 -11.91
N GLU A 164 10.16 5.13 -12.49
CA GLU A 164 9.60 3.81 -12.27
C GLU A 164 10.03 2.86 -13.39
N TYR A 165 10.42 1.63 -13.04
CA TYR A 165 10.85 0.61 -14.00
C TYR A 165 9.92 -0.59 -13.93
N ALA A 166 9.79 -1.29 -15.04
CA ALA A 166 9.08 -2.56 -15.06
C ALA A 166 9.78 -3.59 -14.17
N GLU A 167 8.99 -4.45 -13.54
CA GLU A 167 9.51 -5.60 -12.81
C GLU A 167 10.21 -6.58 -13.76
N GLU A 168 11.10 -7.43 -13.22
CA GLU A 168 11.80 -8.43 -14.02
C GLU A 168 10.78 -9.32 -14.77
N ASN A 169 11.03 -9.54 -16.06
CA ASN A 169 10.15 -10.25 -16.99
C ASN A 169 8.82 -9.57 -17.33
N TYR A 170 8.50 -8.40 -16.78
CA TYR A 170 7.31 -7.63 -17.13
C TYR A 170 7.66 -6.42 -18.01
N ASN A 171 6.67 -5.92 -18.75
CA ASN A 171 6.73 -4.61 -19.37
C ASN A 171 6.04 -3.55 -18.49
N CYS A 172 6.09 -2.29 -18.91
CA CYS A 172 5.49 -1.17 -18.18
C CYS A 172 3.96 -1.21 -18.04
N ASP A 173 3.27 -2.02 -18.84
CA ASP A 173 1.83 -2.25 -18.72
C ASP A 173 1.51 -3.40 -17.75
N GLY A 174 2.52 -4.00 -17.10
CA GLY A 174 2.38 -5.19 -16.27
C GLY A 174 2.17 -6.48 -17.06
N ASN A 175 2.44 -6.52 -18.36
CA ASN A 175 2.33 -7.72 -19.17
C ASN A 175 3.61 -8.55 -19.12
N CYS A 176 3.45 -9.87 -18.99
CA CYS A 176 4.57 -10.79 -19.03
C CYS A 176 5.26 -10.83 -20.40
N THR A 177 6.60 -10.74 -20.41
CA THR A 177 7.45 -10.74 -21.61
C THR A 177 8.32 -12.00 -21.73
N ALA A 178 8.54 -12.74 -20.64
CA ALA A 178 9.35 -13.96 -20.62
C ALA A 178 8.53 -15.26 -20.81
N GLY A 179 7.20 -15.13 -20.95
CA GLY A 179 6.28 -16.28 -20.93
C GLY A 179 5.93 -16.68 -19.50
N GLU A 180 4.73 -17.23 -19.31
CA GLU A 180 4.27 -17.74 -18.01
C GLU A 180 4.55 -19.25 -17.92
N ASP A 181 4.89 -19.71 -16.72
CA ASP A 181 5.00 -21.13 -16.42
C ASP A 181 3.61 -21.77 -16.17
N CYS A 182 3.57 -23.07 -15.84
CA CYS A 182 2.29 -23.74 -15.61
C CYS A 182 1.57 -23.34 -14.32
N PHE A 183 2.20 -22.57 -13.42
CA PHE A 183 1.55 -21.92 -12.28
C PHE A 183 1.06 -20.50 -12.62
N GLY A 184 1.36 -19.99 -13.81
CA GLY A 184 1.05 -18.63 -14.23
C GLY A 184 2.08 -17.61 -13.75
N GLU A 185 3.27 -18.04 -13.34
CA GLU A 185 4.34 -17.13 -12.93
C GLU A 185 5.14 -16.67 -14.15
N CYS A 186 5.27 -15.35 -14.33
CA CYS A 186 6.02 -14.78 -15.44
C CYS A 186 7.53 -15.02 -15.30
N GLY A 187 8.12 -15.67 -16.30
CA GLY A 187 9.51 -16.13 -16.26
C GLY A 187 9.76 -17.25 -15.24
N GLY A 188 8.69 -17.89 -14.76
CA GLY A 188 8.77 -19.08 -13.93
C GLY A 188 9.37 -20.26 -14.68
N SER A 189 9.80 -21.28 -13.94
CA SER A 189 10.43 -22.47 -14.48
C SER A 189 9.60 -23.74 -14.33
N ALA A 190 8.39 -23.64 -13.80
CA ALA A 190 7.59 -24.81 -13.52
C ALA A 190 7.08 -25.44 -14.82
N GLU A 191 7.22 -26.76 -14.93
CA GLU A 191 6.83 -27.50 -16.13
C GLU A 191 5.71 -28.50 -15.81
N LEU A 192 4.83 -28.74 -16.80
CA LEU A 192 3.83 -29.80 -16.68
C LEU A 192 4.53 -31.16 -16.72
N ASP A 193 4.23 -32.01 -15.74
CA ASP A 193 4.61 -33.41 -15.78
C ASP A 193 3.73 -34.22 -16.77
N ALA A 194 3.99 -35.53 -16.87
CA ALA A 194 3.20 -36.43 -17.72
C ALA A 194 1.71 -36.50 -17.33
N CYS A 195 1.39 -36.13 -16.09
CA CYS A 195 0.05 -36.09 -15.53
C CYS A 195 -0.65 -34.74 -15.70
N GLY A 196 0.02 -33.77 -16.35
CA GLY A 196 -0.50 -32.42 -16.51
C GLY A 196 -0.51 -31.64 -15.19
N VAL A 197 0.26 -32.07 -14.19
CA VAL A 197 0.44 -31.36 -12.93
C VAL A 197 1.73 -30.55 -13.01
N CYS A 198 1.64 -29.27 -12.67
CA CYS A 198 2.77 -28.35 -12.68
C CYS A 198 3.77 -28.69 -11.57
N ASP A 199 5.06 -28.87 -11.92
CA ASP A 199 6.12 -29.43 -11.05
C ASP A 199 5.64 -30.64 -10.23
N GLY A 200 4.77 -31.43 -10.84
CA GLY A 200 4.15 -32.58 -10.22
C GLY A 200 5.14 -33.73 -10.04
N PRO A 201 4.77 -34.74 -9.23
CA PRO A 201 5.62 -35.89 -9.00
C PRO A 201 5.84 -36.72 -10.28
N GLY A 202 5.03 -36.54 -11.32
CA GLY A 202 4.96 -37.38 -12.51
C GLY A 202 4.14 -38.65 -12.26
N GLU A 203 4.39 -39.67 -13.08
CA GLU A 203 3.81 -41.01 -12.94
C GLU A 203 4.42 -41.71 -11.70
N THR A 204 3.99 -41.36 -10.49
CA THR A 204 4.56 -41.92 -9.25
C THR A 204 3.77 -43.06 -8.64
N GLU A 205 2.53 -43.28 -9.09
CA GLU A 205 1.67 -44.33 -8.55
C GLU A 205 1.61 -45.54 -9.47
N GLU A 206 1.23 -46.69 -8.90
CA GLU A 206 1.10 -47.97 -9.63
C GLU A 206 0.09 -47.89 -10.80
N CYS A 207 -0.81 -46.90 -10.75
CA CYS A 207 -1.82 -46.61 -11.77
C CYS A 207 -1.51 -45.32 -12.56
N GLY A 208 -0.26 -44.86 -12.54
CA GLY A 208 0.19 -43.67 -13.25
C GLY A 208 -0.16 -42.37 -12.51
N CYS A 209 -0.94 -41.51 -13.14
CA CYS A 209 -1.37 -40.21 -12.62
C CYS A 209 -2.53 -40.25 -11.63
N GLU A 210 -3.25 -41.35 -11.59
CA GLU A 210 -4.31 -41.59 -10.62
C GLU A 210 -3.80 -42.61 -9.58
N GLY A 211 -4.16 -42.40 -8.32
CA GLY A 211 -3.95 -43.44 -7.30
C GLY A 211 -4.92 -44.61 -7.51
N ILE A 212 -4.70 -45.72 -6.80
CA ILE A 212 -5.66 -46.84 -6.78
C ILE A 212 -7.05 -46.32 -6.39
N PRO A 213 -8.12 -46.62 -7.18
CA PRO A 213 -9.47 -46.16 -6.88
C PRO A 213 -9.90 -46.48 -5.46
N SER A 214 -10.70 -45.60 -4.83
CA SER A 214 -11.13 -45.82 -3.44
C SER A 214 -11.90 -47.15 -3.30
N GLY A 215 -11.42 -48.01 -2.41
CA GLY A 215 -11.99 -49.34 -2.17
C GLY A 215 -11.52 -50.43 -3.13
N ALA A 216 -10.71 -50.06 -4.14
CA ALA A 216 -9.99 -51.02 -4.98
C ALA A 216 -8.65 -51.40 -4.36
N CYS A 217 -8.10 -52.51 -4.83
CA CYS A 217 -6.77 -53.00 -4.47
C CYS A 217 -5.79 -52.97 -5.65
N ASP A 218 -6.26 -52.64 -6.87
CA ASP A 218 -5.45 -52.44 -8.06
C ASP A 218 -6.06 -51.37 -9.00
N CYS A 219 -5.35 -51.10 -10.09
CA CYS A 219 -5.71 -50.09 -11.08
C CYS A 219 -6.92 -50.44 -11.94
N ASP A 220 -7.27 -51.73 -12.03
CA ASP A 220 -8.44 -52.19 -12.78
C ASP A 220 -9.73 -52.03 -11.96
N GLY A 221 -9.63 -51.56 -10.71
CA GLY A 221 -10.77 -51.36 -9.83
C GLY A 221 -11.22 -52.64 -9.13
N ASN A 222 -10.36 -53.66 -9.10
CA ASN A 222 -10.67 -54.91 -8.41
C ASN A 222 -10.73 -54.68 -6.89
N VAL A 223 -11.54 -55.47 -6.20
CA VAL A 223 -11.70 -55.41 -4.74
C VAL A 223 -11.10 -56.69 -4.13
N ASP A 224 -10.49 -56.57 -2.96
CA ASP A 224 -10.01 -57.72 -2.20
C ASP A 224 -11.14 -58.21 -1.28
N LEU A 225 -11.69 -59.39 -1.58
CA LEU A 225 -12.73 -60.03 -0.78
C LEU A 225 -12.16 -60.98 0.30
N GLY A 226 -10.88 -60.86 0.63
CA GLY A 226 -10.17 -61.63 1.65
C GLY A 226 -9.28 -62.75 1.10
N CYS A 227 -9.11 -62.82 -0.23
CA CYS A 227 -8.32 -63.84 -0.92
C CYS A 227 -7.27 -63.27 -1.88
N GLY A 228 -7.04 -61.95 -1.82
CA GLY A 228 -6.17 -61.25 -2.75
C GLY A 228 -6.97 -60.42 -3.75
N CYS A 229 -6.27 -59.52 -4.42
CA CYS A 229 -6.90 -58.54 -5.29
C CYS A 229 -7.52 -59.18 -6.52
N GLY A 230 -8.81 -58.92 -6.76
CA GLY A 230 -9.55 -59.48 -7.89
C GLY A 230 -9.93 -60.96 -7.76
N GLU A 231 -9.56 -61.60 -6.64
CA GLU A 231 -9.88 -62.99 -6.38
C GLU A 231 -11.26 -63.15 -5.74
N ALA A 232 -11.91 -64.28 -6.03
CA ALA A 232 -13.17 -64.61 -5.37
C ALA A 232 -12.96 -64.75 -3.86
N GLY A 233 -13.91 -64.26 -3.07
CA GLY A 233 -13.88 -64.41 -1.62
C GLY A 233 -13.82 -65.88 -1.18
N PRO A 234 -13.47 -66.15 0.09
CA PRO A 234 -13.42 -67.51 0.61
C PRO A 234 -14.76 -68.22 0.39
N SER A 235 -14.71 -69.45 -0.10
CA SER A 235 -15.88 -70.22 -0.50
C SER A 235 -15.77 -71.68 -0.02
N GLY A 236 -16.68 -72.54 -0.46
CA GLY A 236 -16.78 -73.91 0.05
C GLY A 236 -17.28 -73.98 1.49
N CYS A 237 -17.44 -75.21 1.99
CA CYS A 237 -17.83 -75.46 3.37
C CYS A 237 -16.70 -75.20 4.39
N ASP A 238 -15.47 -74.99 3.93
CA ASP A 238 -14.29 -74.69 4.72
C ASP A 238 -13.94 -73.19 4.78
N ASN A 239 -14.66 -72.35 4.02
CA ASN A 239 -14.38 -70.90 3.89
C ASN A 239 -12.92 -70.61 3.54
N ALA A 240 -12.36 -71.34 2.57
CA ALA A 240 -11.01 -71.12 2.07
C ALA A 240 -11.02 -70.49 0.67
N CYS A 241 -9.95 -69.77 0.34
CA CYS A 241 -9.76 -69.16 -0.97
C CYS A 241 -9.64 -70.21 -2.07
N GLY A 242 -10.38 -70.05 -3.17
CA GLY A 242 -10.40 -71.01 -4.28
C GLY A 242 -10.99 -72.38 -3.94
N SER A 243 -11.67 -72.52 -2.81
CA SER A 243 -12.27 -73.80 -2.39
C SER A 243 -13.45 -74.18 -3.27
N THR A 244 -13.52 -75.48 -3.57
CA THR A 244 -14.69 -76.11 -4.19
C THR A 244 -15.33 -77.14 -3.25
N ALA A 245 -14.92 -77.13 -1.98
CA ALA A 245 -15.33 -78.14 -1.01
C ALA A 245 -16.83 -78.03 -0.72
N GLU A 246 -17.53 -79.16 -0.76
CA GLU A 246 -18.97 -79.23 -0.51
C GLU A 246 -19.28 -80.10 0.71
N LEU A 247 -20.41 -79.82 1.36
CA LEU A 247 -20.89 -80.69 2.45
C LEU A 247 -21.42 -81.99 1.84
N ASP A 248 -20.96 -83.11 2.38
CA ASP A 248 -21.55 -84.41 2.08
C ASP A 248 -22.93 -84.56 2.74
N GLU A 249 -23.59 -85.69 2.48
CA GLU A 249 -24.92 -86.03 3.01
C GLU A 249 -24.95 -86.15 4.55
N CYS A 250 -23.78 -86.23 5.19
CA CYS A 250 -23.60 -86.26 6.65
C CYS A 250 -23.32 -84.87 7.24
N GLY A 251 -23.21 -83.83 6.40
CA GLY A 251 -22.88 -82.47 6.82
C GLY A 251 -21.39 -82.27 7.13
N VAL A 252 -20.50 -83.09 6.57
CA VAL A 252 -19.05 -82.95 6.69
C VAL A 252 -18.46 -82.40 5.40
N CYS A 253 -17.55 -81.44 5.51
CA CYS A 253 -16.91 -80.80 4.37
C CYS A 253 -15.93 -81.77 3.66
N ASP A 254 -16.10 -81.99 2.36
CA ASP A 254 -15.36 -82.98 1.54
C ASP A 254 -15.32 -84.38 2.16
N GLY A 255 -16.40 -84.78 2.84
CA GLY A 255 -16.50 -86.12 3.41
C GLY A 255 -16.65 -87.21 2.34
N ASP A 256 -16.15 -88.42 2.64
CA ASP A 256 -16.23 -89.60 1.75
C ASP A 256 -17.68 -90.13 1.55
N GLY A 257 -18.68 -89.47 2.13
CA GLY A 257 -20.07 -89.91 2.14
C GLY A 257 -20.35 -91.04 3.14
N PRO A 258 -21.62 -91.48 3.25
CA PRO A 258 -21.98 -92.57 4.15
C PRO A 258 -21.43 -93.91 3.61
N SER A 259 -20.51 -94.52 4.37
CA SER A 259 -20.05 -95.90 4.17
C SER A 259 -21.12 -96.93 4.52
#